data_AF-A0A5B8NN38-F1
#
_entry.id   AF-A0A5B8NN38-F1
#
_cell.length_a   1.000
_cell.length_b   1.000
_cell.length_c   1.000
_cell.angle_alpha   90.00
_cell.angle_beta   90.00
_cell.angle_gamma   90.00
#
_symmetry.space_group_name_H-M   'P 1'
#
loop_
_entity.id
_entity.type
_entity.pdbx_description
1 polymer ?
#
loop_
_entity_poly.entity_id
_entity_poly.type
_entity_poly.pdbx_seq_one_letter_code
_entity_poly.pdbx_strand_id
1 'polypeptide(L)'
;MKLSRQPMMRNLLLISLIAIMQSSCTLLFHSSESDRESDIATSPEEDSSITDEEDDSSRSSPNSEVSESEKTSEDEEGGFSLNRDTNPSDKKNNQSESGKDGRSEATNESEKKGDLFVTVSGDDHNSGSIRQPLRTLTEAIEKATEMQEEKRDQEVVIKLDRGTYSERSGEDKDIKIPSDISIVGTGDNTIVLANLELSSNVLLQDLQVKDHKVTVGEEITEGKTVLKNLFVNDGGVEIASSNVQLSDINLKGASREDVLLIASENPRLNNIKIENRYQNPVNSSYSSLGSLIIGSEASPQITNLKIQNSLLGINNEGNSAIKNLELVGNRAGIYNEGEITLEEVTISKAEKSHYGICNQDEGTVLIETAKLDSSSITEADDCTNFSGNSYPDTIPDLAGNYESIFIENLD
;
A
#
# COMPACT_ATOMS: atom_id res chain seq x y z
N MET A 1 -19.00 71.11 14.77
CA MET A 1 -20.08 70.14 14.54
C MET A 1 -19.47 68.83 14.07
N LYS A 2 -19.30 67.86 14.97
CA LYS A 2 -18.79 66.52 14.68
C LYS A 2 -19.84 65.52 15.17
N LEU A 3 -20.45 64.80 14.24
CA LEU A 3 -21.32 63.66 14.51
C LEU A 3 -20.44 62.42 14.66
N SER A 4 -20.36 61.90 15.88
CA SER A 4 -19.75 60.61 16.20
C SER A 4 -20.85 59.53 16.09
N ARG A 5 -20.65 58.57 15.18
CA ARG A 5 -21.47 57.36 15.05
C ARG A 5 -20.80 56.22 15.82
N GLN A 6 -21.51 55.66 16.79
CA GLN A 6 -21.23 54.34 17.35
C GLN A 6 -21.72 53.24 16.38
N PRO A 7 -21.03 52.09 16.29
CA PRO A 7 -21.65 50.84 15.90
C PRO A 7 -22.01 50.02 17.15
N MET A 8 -23.30 49.69 17.25
CA MET A 8 -23.86 48.63 18.08
C MET A 8 -23.90 47.31 17.29
N MET A 9 -23.95 46.21 18.06
CA MET A 9 -24.40 44.85 17.70
C MET A 9 -23.37 43.91 17.07
N ARG A 10 -23.33 42.61 17.39
CA ARG A 10 -23.93 41.79 18.47
C ARG A 10 -23.30 40.40 18.35
N ASN A 11 -23.22 39.72 19.49
CA ASN A 11 -22.86 38.31 19.64
C ASN A 11 -23.72 37.34 18.82
N LEU A 12 -23.05 36.31 18.27
CA LEU A 12 -23.22 34.87 18.53
C LEU A 12 -24.63 34.31 18.81
N LEU A 13 -25.12 33.42 17.94
CA LEU A 13 -25.79 32.11 18.20
C LEU A 13 -26.37 31.59 16.86
N LEU A 14 -25.78 30.55 16.24
CA LEU A 14 -26.24 29.14 16.28
C LEU A 14 -27.77 28.97 16.30
N ILE A 15 -28.33 28.38 15.24
CA ILE A 15 -29.33 27.28 15.27
C ILE A 15 -29.41 26.64 13.87
N SER A 16 -29.38 25.32 13.90
CA SER A 16 -29.42 24.31 12.85
C SER A 16 -30.71 24.30 12.02
N LEU A 17 -30.64 23.86 10.76
CA LEU A 17 -31.68 23.02 10.14
C LEU A 17 -31.10 22.24 8.95
N ILE A 18 -30.82 20.96 9.17
CA ILE A 18 -30.54 19.95 8.14
C ILE A 18 -31.89 19.36 7.74
N ALA A 19 -32.23 19.42 6.46
CA ALA A 19 -33.39 18.76 5.90
C ALA A 19 -32.99 17.39 5.34
N ILE A 20 -33.63 16.37 5.90
CA ILE A 20 -33.62 14.96 5.52
C ILE A 20 -34.40 14.80 4.22
N MET A 21 -33.85 14.10 3.22
CA MET A 21 -34.65 13.31 2.27
C MET A 21 -33.98 11.97 2.00
N GLN A 22 -34.75 10.94 2.36
CA GLN A 22 -34.50 9.52 2.15
C GLN A 22 -34.81 9.14 0.70
N SER A 23 -34.01 8.26 0.10
CA SER A 23 -34.47 7.44 -1.01
C SER A 23 -33.91 6.03 -0.87
N SER A 24 -34.77 5.13 -0.42
CA SER A 24 -34.55 3.70 -0.31
C SER A 24 -34.98 3.05 -1.62
N CYS A 25 -34.07 2.37 -2.32
CA CYS A 25 -34.40 1.44 -3.39
C CYS A 25 -34.07 0.01 -2.93
N THR A 26 -35.12 -0.67 -2.50
CA THR A 26 -35.15 -2.10 -2.19
C THR A 26 -35.18 -2.90 -3.50
N LEU A 27 -34.14 -3.68 -3.79
CA LEU A 27 -34.18 -4.70 -4.84
C LEU A 27 -34.64 -6.04 -4.21
N LEU A 28 -35.87 -6.42 -4.52
CA LEU A 28 -36.43 -7.73 -4.24
C LEU A 28 -36.14 -8.67 -5.42
N PHE A 29 -35.50 -9.80 -5.12
CA PHE A 29 -35.38 -10.95 -6.01
C PHE A 29 -36.77 -11.58 -6.24
N HIS A 30 -37.14 -11.76 -7.50
CA HIS A 30 -38.19 -12.69 -7.90
C HIS A 30 -37.65 -13.62 -8.99
N SER A 31 -37.51 -14.88 -8.59
CA SER A 31 -37.34 -16.04 -9.46
C SER A 31 -38.66 -16.32 -10.19
N SER A 32 -38.59 -16.61 -11.49
CA SER A 32 -39.60 -17.42 -12.14
C SER A 32 -38.93 -18.38 -13.10
N GLU A 33 -39.02 -19.67 -12.75
CA GLU A 33 -38.89 -20.81 -13.64
C GLU A 33 -39.78 -20.62 -14.87
N SER A 34 -39.25 -20.99 -16.04
CA SER A 34 -40.04 -21.23 -17.24
C SER A 34 -39.43 -22.43 -17.96
N ASP A 35 -40.19 -23.50 -17.90
CA ASP A 35 -40.03 -24.76 -18.61
C ASP A 35 -39.74 -24.57 -20.11
N ARG A 36 -38.84 -25.40 -20.63
CA ARG A 36 -38.87 -25.87 -22.02
C ARG A 36 -38.25 -27.26 -22.15
N GLU A 37 -39.13 -28.26 -22.04
CA GLU A 37 -39.17 -29.48 -22.89
C GLU A 37 -38.84 -29.14 -24.36
N SER A 38 -38.37 -30.03 -25.24
CA SER A 38 -37.89 -31.43 -25.21
C SER A 38 -37.53 -31.74 -26.68
N ASP A 39 -36.54 -32.60 -26.89
CA ASP A 39 -36.37 -33.53 -28.02
C ASP A 39 -36.34 -33.01 -29.48
N ILE A 40 -35.27 -33.38 -30.20
CA ILE A 40 -35.30 -34.43 -31.24
C ILE A 40 -33.85 -34.68 -31.70
N ALA A 41 -33.41 -35.92 -31.52
CA ALA A 41 -32.25 -36.51 -32.18
C ALA A 41 -32.72 -37.25 -33.43
N THR A 42 -32.08 -37.02 -34.57
CA THR A 42 -32.05 -37.96 -35.70
C THR A 42 -30.77 -37.78 -36.51
N SER A 43 -30.14 -38.92 -36.78
CA SER A 43 -29.05 -39.25 -37.72
C SER A 43 -29.43 -40.64 -38.28
N PRO A 44 -28.82 -41.24 -39.33
CA PRO A 44 -27.87 -40.79 -40.38
C PRO A 44 -28.35 -41.16 -41.81
N GLU A 45 -27.54 -40.90 -42.84
CA GLU A 45 -27.17 -41.77 -44.00
C GLU A 45 -26.35 -40.92 -45.02
N GLU A 46 -25.08 -41.28 -45.33
CA GLU A 46 -24.61 -41.99 -46.56
C GLU A 46 -24.95 -41.23 -47.88
N ASP A 47 -24.13 -41.02 -48.91
CA ASP A 47 -22.92 -41.67 -49.43
C ASP A 47 -22.28 -40.80 -50.56
N SER A 48 -20.99 -41.05 -50.83
CA SER A 48 -20.34 -41.14 -52.17
C SER A 48 -19.68 -39.96 -52.92
N SER A 49 -18.56 -40.36 -53.55
CA SER A 49 -17.70 -39.78 -54.62
C SER A 49 -16.56 -38.84 -54.18
N ILE A 50 -15.31 -39.32 -54.05
CA ILE A 50 -14.32 -39.71 -55.08
C ILE A 50 -13.82 -38.50 -55.90
N THR A 51 -12.56 -38.10 -55.69
CA THR A 51 -11.50 -38.21 -56.70
C THR A 51 -10.12 -38.04 -56.07
N ASP A 52 -9.23 -38.91 -56.52
CA ASP A 52 -7.82 -39.03 -56.21
C ASP A 52 -7.01 -37.80 -56.65
N GLU A 53 -5.92 -37.51 -55.95
CA GLU A 53 -4.63 -37.35 -56.62
C GLU A 53 -3.49 -37.58 -55.63
N GLU A 54 -2.58 -38.44 -56.07
CA GLU A 54 -1.34 -38.86 -55.43
C GLU A 54 -0.34 -37.68 -55.39
N ASP A 55 0.47 -37.58 -54.33
CA ASP A 55 1.91 -37.54 -54.58
C ASP A 55 2.71 -37.98 -53.35
N ASP A 56 3.62 -38.90 -53.65
CA ASP A 56 4.47 -39.66 -52.77
C ASP A 56 5.86 -39.02 -52.78
N SER A 57 6.44 -38.70 -51.62
CA SER A 57 7.91 -38.73 -51.47
C SER A 57 8.34 -38.59 -50.01
N SER A 58 8.53 -39.77 -49.43
CA SER A 58 9.57 -40.07 -48.44
C SER A 58 10.89 -39.30 -48.60
N ARG A 59 11.45 -38.79 -47.47
CA ARG A 59 12.87 -39.06 -47.08
C ARG A 59 13.31 -38.46 -45.74
N SER A 60 13.65 -39.37 -44.83
CA SER A 60 14.87 -39.44 -44.01
C SER A 60 15.36 -38.24 -43.18
N SER A 61 15.40 -38.45 -41.86
CA SER A 61 16.42 -37.89 -40.95
C SER A 61 17.85 -38.23 -41.41
N PRO A 62 18.85 -37.41 -41.04
CA PRO A 62 19.80 -37.93 -40.04
C PRO A 62 20.32 -36.88 -39.03
N ASN A 63 20.95 -37.47 -38.01
CA ASN A 63 21.61 -36.92 -36.83
C ASN A 63 22.85 -36.02 -37.07
N SER A 64 23.21 -35.35 -35.95
CA SER A 64 24.54 -35.04 -35.39
C SER A 64 25.39 -33.89 -35.96
N GLU A 65 25.77 -32.95 -35.07
CA GLU A 65 27.13 -32.56 -34.63
C GLU A 65 27.00 -31.27 -33.80
N VAL A 66 27.30 -31.25 -32.49
CA VAL A 66 28.61 -31.09 -31.82
C VAL A 66 29.39 -29.84 -32.28
N SER A 67 29.54 -28.87 -31.39
CA SER A 67 30.59 -27.82 -31.35
C SER A 67 30.62 -27.29 -29.91
N GLU A 68 31.55 -27.75 -29.05
CA GLU A 68 32.89 -27.16 -28.79
C GLU A 68 32.83 -25.64 -28.59
N SER A 69 32.83 -25.12 -27.36
CA SER A 69 33.96 -24.92 -26.42
C SER A 69 35.09 -24.03 -26.97
N GLU A 70 35.03 -22.74 -26.64
CA GLU A 70 36.22 -21.88 -26.56
C GLU A 70 36.37 -21.36 -25.13
N LYS A 71 37.38 -21.93 -24.46
CA LYS A 71 38.10 -21.32 -23.34
C LYS A 71 39.22 -20.46 -23.95
N THR A 72 39.37 -19.25 -23.45
CA THR A 72 40.68 -18.59 -23.38
C THR A 72 40.96 -18.21 -21.93
N SER A 73 42.16 -18.59 -21.53
CA SER A 73 42.78 -18.51 -20.21
C SER A 73 43.76 -17.35 -20.16
N GLU A 74 44.11 -16.94 -18.93
CA GLU A 74 45.46 -16.47 -18.50
C GLU A 74 45.92 -15.11 -19.10
N ASP A 75 46.57 -14.18 -18.41
CA ASP A 75 47.16 -14.03 -17.09
C ASP A 75 47.32 -12.52 -16.87
N GLU A 76 47.34 -12.02 -15.63
CA GLU A 76 48.53 -11.34 -15.13
C GLU A 76 48.42 -11.04 -13.63
N GLU A 77 49.45 -11.54 -12.95
CA GLU A 77 49.77 -11.38 -11.55
C GLU A 77 50.28 -9.96 -11.24
N GLY A 78 49.97 -9.50 -10.02
CA GLY A 78 50.66 -8.41 -9.35
C GLY A 78 49.88 -8.06 -8.09
N GLY A 79 50.26 -8.41 -6.87
CA GLY A 79 51.60 -8.57 -6.33
C GLY A 79 51.82 -7.49 -5.27
N PHE A 80 51.75 -7.89 -3.99
CA PHE A 80 52.38 -7.27 -2.81
C PHE A 80 51.98 -5.83 -2.40
N SER A 81 51.46 -5.68 -1.16
CA SER A 81 52.33 -5.43 0.00
C SER A 81 51.53 -5.32 1.31
N LEU A 82 51.88 -6.20 2.25
CA LEU A 82 51.57 -6.09 3.68
C LEU A 82 52.52 -5.09 4.31
N ASN A 83 52.01 -4.06 5.01
CA ASN A 83 52.79 -3.38 6.04
C ASN A 83 52.09 -3.50 7.40
N ARG A 84 52.64 -4.45 8.15
CA ARG A 84 52.43 -4.71 9.56
C ARG A 84 53.62 -4.07 10.27
N ASP A 85 53.42 -2.87 10.82
CA ASP A 85 54.43 -2.29 11.71
C ASP A 85 54.05 -2.45 13.17
N THR A 86 55.08 -2.88 13.87
CA THR A 86 55.15 -3.37 15.23
C THR A 86 55.00 -2.29 16.28
N ASN A 87 54.34 -2.70 17.36
CA ASN A 87 54.42 -2.16 18.72
C ASN A 87 55.89 -1.93 19.16
N PRO A 88 56.14 -1.03 20.14
CA PRO A 88 56.38 -1.60 21.46
C PRO A 88 55.77 -0.81 22.63
N SER A 89 55.06 -1.57 23.46
CA SER A 89 55.29 -1.74 24.90
C SER A 89 55.55 -0.49 25.75
N ASP A 90 54.59 -0.17 26.63
CA ASP A 90 54.94 0.00 28.03
C ASP A 90 53.82 -0.41 29.01
N LYS A 91 54.27 -0.71 30.23
CA LYS A 91 53.77 -1.68 31.21
C LYS A 91 52.53 -1.30 32.03
N LYS A 92 51.76 -2.36 32.33
CA LYS A 92 51.19 -2.80 33.64
C LYS A 92 50.42 -1.77 34.50
N ASN A 93 49.15 -2.06 34.78
CA ASN A 93 48.79 -2.78 36.03
C ASN A 93 47.35 -3.29 36.05
N ASN A 94 47.18 -4.44 36.70
CA ASN A 94 45.95 -5.17 36.96
C ASN A 94 44.96 -4.40 37.85
N GLN A 95 43.66 -4.54 37.60
CA GLN A 95 42.77 -5.22 38.56
C GLN A 95 41.41 -5.59 37.94
N SER A 96 41.10 -6.88 38.10
CA SER A 96 39.84 -7.54 37.79
C SER A 96 38.77 -7.15 38.81
N GLU A 97 37.60 -6.74 38.35
CA GLU A 97 36.35 -6.91 39.10
C GLU A 97 35.18 -7.15 38.13
N SER A 98 34.30 -8.05 38.55
CA SER A 98 33.29 -8.75 37.77
C SER A 98 32.24 -7.84 37.15
N GLY A 99 32.08 -7.91 35.83
CA GLY A 99 30.91 -7.37 35.14
C GLY A 99 29.67 -8.19 35.50
N LYS A 100 28.81 -7.63 36.35
CA LYS A 100 27.41 -8.04 36.48
C LYS A 100 26.61 -7.33 35.39
N ASP A 101 25.72 -8.11 34.81
CA ASP A 101 24.77 -7.75 33.76
C ASP A 101 24.07 -6.42 34.02
N GLY A 102 24.35 -5.45 33.16
CA GLY A 102 23.54 -4.24 32.99
C GLY A 102 22.26 -4.60 32.26
N ARG A 103 21.31 -5.19 33.01
CA ARG A 103 19.90 -5.29 32.63
C ARG A 103 19.42 -3.87 32.34
N SER A 104 19.22 -3.56 31.07
CA SER A 104 18.58 -2.33 30.61
C SER A 104 17.25 -2.19 31.34
N GLU A 105 17.15 -1.16 32.17
CA GLU A 105 15.93 -0.77 32.87
C GLU A 105 14.86 -0.48 31.83
N ALA A 106 13.85 -1.35 31.78
CA ALA A 106 12.56 -1.01 31.23
C ALA A 106 12.05 0.19 32.02
N THR A 107 11.90 1.33 31.35
CA THR A 107 11.19 2.49 31.86
C THR A 107 9.81 2.03 32.32
N ASN A 108 9.56 2.11 33.63
CA ASN A 108 8.27 1.80 34.23
C ASN A 108 7.22 2.79 33.72
N GLU A 109 6.63 2.50 32.57
CA GLU A 109 5.30 3.00 32.26
C GLU A 109 4.34 2.39 33.28
N SER A 110 3.69 3.26 34.05
CA SER A 110 2.58 2.90 34.93
C SER A 110 1.56 2.09 34.14
N GLU A 111 1.44 0.80 34.44
CA GLU A 111 0.37 -0.09 33.96
C GLU A 111 -0.98 0.62 34.14
N LYS A 112 -1.58 1.05 33.03
CA LYS A 112 -2.92 1.62 33.08
C LYS A 112 -3.89 0.45 33.19
N LYS A 113 -4.92 0.64 34.00
CA LYS A 113 -6.06 -0.29 34.03
C LYS A 113 -6.62 -0.33 32.61
N GLY A 114 -6.62 -1.50 31.96
CA GLY A 114 -7.06 -1.67 30.57
C GLY A 114 -5.96 -2.07 29.58
N ASP A 115 -4.69 -2.03 29.98
CA ASP A 115 -3.60 -2.49 29.12
C ASP A 115 -3.47 -4.02 29.17
N LEU A 116 -3.35 -4.68 28.02
CA LEU A 116 -2.95 -6.08 27.88
C LEU A 116 -1.55 -6.15 27.26
N PHE A 117 -0.66 -6.94 27.85
CA PHE A 117 0.72 -7.09 27.39
C PHE A 117 0.92 -8.43 26.70
N VAL A 118 1.53 -8.41 25.52
CA VAL A 118 1.78 -9.60 24.70
C VAL A 118 3.27 -9.68 24.34
N THR A 119 3.87 -10.85 24.49
CA THR A 119 5.23 -11.13 24.03
C THR A 119 5.31 -12.55 23.48
N VAL A 120 6.13 -12.76 22.44
CA VAL A 120 6.31 -14.07 21.79
C VAL A 120 6.77 -15.19 22.74
N SER A 121 7.30 -14.85 23.92
CA SER A 121 7.69 -15.79 24.98
C SER A 121 6.68 -15.91 26.13
N GLY A 122 5.50 -15.28 26.01
CA GLY A 122 4.42 -15.35 26.99
C GLY A 122 3.71 -16.70 27.02
N ASP A 123 2.57 -16.74 27.70
CA ASP A 123 1.66 -17.89 27.76
C ASP A 123 0.22 -17.38 27.69
N ASP A 124 -0.61 -17.96 26.82
CA ASP A 124 -2.01 -17.52 26.62
C ASP A 124 -2.90 -17.79 27.86
N HIS A 125 -2.47 -18.69 28.75
CA HIS A 125 -3.13 -18.88 30.05
C HIS A 125 -2.86 -17.74 31.05
N ASN A 126 -1.95 -16.83 30.74
CA ASN A 126 -1.63 -15.71 31.62
C ASN A 126 -2.73 -14.65 31.63
N SER A 127 -2.67 -13.74 32.61
CA SER A 127 -3.64 -12.64 32.75
C SER A 127 -3.49 -11.53 31.69
N GLY A 128 -2.35 -11.44 31.00
CA GLY A 128 -2.02 -10.31 30.13
C GLY A 128 -1.48 -9.10 30.89
N SER A 129 -1.12 -9.24 32.17
CA SER A 129 -0.36 -8.20 32.88
C SER A 129 1.09 -8.16 32.42
N ILE A 130 1.81 -7.07 32.72
CA ILE A 130 3.23 -6.94 32.36
C ILE A 130 4.12 -8.06 32.93
N ARG A 131 3.74 -8.67 34.06
CA ARG A 131 4.47 -9.78 34.71
C ARG A 131 4.05 -11.16 34.20
N GLN A 132 2.86 -11.25 33.64
CA GLN A 132 2.28 -12.46 33.08
C GLN A 132 1.67 -12.10 31.74
N PRO A 133 2.50 -11.84 30.72
CA PRO A 133 2.03 -11.43 29.42
C PRO A 133 1.43 -12.62 28.64
N LEU A 134 0.50 -12.32 27.76
CA LEU A 134 -0.04 -13.28 26.80
C LEU A 134 1.03 -13.61 25.76
N ARG A 135 0.89 -14.76 25.11
CA ARG A 135 1.80 -15.16 24.04
C ARG A 135 1.38 -14.60 22.70
N THR A 136 0.08 -14.67 22.41
CA THR A 136 -0.50 -14.36 21.11
C THR A 136 -1.31 -13.07 21.12
N LEU A 137 -1.36 -12.40 19.97
CA LEU A 137 -2.25 -11.28 19.72
C LEU A 137 -3.70 -11.75 19.63
N THR A 138 -3.98 -12.91 19.01
CA THR A 138 -5.33 -13.51 18.98
C THR A 138 -5.93 -13.60 20.39
N GLU A 139 -5.25 -14.23 21.35
CA GLU A 139 -5.75 -14.35 22.72
C GLU A 139 -5.93 -12.98 23.40
N ALA A 140 -5.05 -12.03 23.10
CA ALA A 140 -5.16 -10.67 23.64
C ALA A 140 -6.40 -9.94 23.12
N ILE A 141 -6.77 -10.15 21.86
CA ILE A 141 -7.99 -9.60 21.26
C ILE A 141 -9.22 -10.23 21.90
N GLU A 142 -9.23 -11.56 22.12
CA GLU A 142 -10.34 -12.25 22.80
C GLU A 142 -10.55 -11.66 24.21
N LYS A 143 -9.50 -11.56 25.02
CA LYS A 143 -9.60 -10.97 26.37
C LYS A 143 -9.98 -9.50 26.34
N ALA A 144 -9.47 -8.73 25.37
CA ALA A 144 -9.84 -7.33 25.20
C ALA A 144 -11.33 -7.18 24.89
N THR A 145 -11.87 -8.04 24.04
CA THR A 145 -13.30 -8.09 23.70
C THR A 145 -14.14 -8.39 24.94
N GLU A 146 -13.77 -9.42 25.72
CA GLU A 146 -14.44 -9.72 26.99
C GLU A 146 -14.40 -8.53 27.97
N MET A 147 -13.25 -7.83 28.07
CA MET A 147 -13.10 -6.65 28.91
C MET A 147 -14.02 -5.49 28.49
N GLN A 148 -14.20 -5.28 27.18
CA GLN A 148 -15.11 -4.27 26.64
C GLN A 148 -16.58 -4.61 26.90
N GLU A 149 -16.96 -5.89 26.82
CA GLU A 149 -18.32 -6.33 27.16
C GLU A 149 -18.68 -6.00 28.62
N GLU A 150 -17.73 -6.17 29.54
CA GLU A 150 -17.90 -5.81 30.94
C GLU A 150 -17.86 -4.30 31.20
N LYS A 151 -17.07 -3.56 30.43
CA LYS A 151 -16.78 -2.12 30.65
C LYS A 151 -16.75 -1.34 29.35
N ARG A 152 -17.94 -1.08 28.80
CA ARG A 152 -18.14 -0.41 27.50
C ARG A 152 -17.49 0.97 27.34
N ASP A 153 -17.19 1.67 28.44
CA ASP A 153 -16.59 3.02 28.39
C ASP A 153 -15.06 3.01 28.53
N GLN A 154 -14.42 1.83 28.58
CA GLN A 154 -12.98 1.70 28.79
C GLN A 154 -12.29 1.30 27.49
N GLU A 155 -11.43 2.18 26.98
CA GLU A 155 -10.49 1.84 25.91
C GLU A 155 -9.55 0.73 26.39
N VAL A 156 -9.41 -0.31 25.57
CA VAL A 156 -8.48 -1.42 25.82
C VAL A 156 -7.30 -1.30 24.86
N VAL A 157 -6.10 -1.30 25.43
CA VAL A 157 -4.86 -1.17 24.66
C VAL A 157 -4.06 -2.45 24.77
N ILE A 158 -3.83 -3.12 23.65
CA ILE A 158 -2.93 -4.26 23.54
C ILE A 158 -1.54 -3.75 23.19
N LYS A 159 -0.59 -3.98 24.08
CA LYS A 159 0.82 -3.63 23.93
C LYS A 159 1.63 -4.84 23.50
N LEU A 160 2.17 -4.79 22.28
CA LEU A 160 3.03 -5.82 21.73
C LEU A 160 4.49 -5.50 22.03
N ASP A 161 5.21 -6.44 22.64
CA ASP A 161 6.67 -6.36 22.75
C ASP A 161 7.33 -6.56 21.37
N ARG A 162 8.65 -6.35 21.31
CA ARG A 162 9.43 -6.73 20.13
C ARG A 162 9.37 -8.24 19.91
N GLY A 163 9.28 -8.65 18.66
CA GLY A 163 9.18 -10.07 18.30
C GLY A 163 8.52 -10.28 16.94
N THR A 164 8.40 -11.55 16.56
CA THR A 164 7.68 -11.97 15.36
C THR A 164 6.48 -12.81 15.76
N TYR A 165 5.30 -12.25 15.54
CA TYR A 165 3.99 -12.86 15.78
C TYR A 165 3.54 -13.53 14.48
N SER A 166 3.33 -14.84 14.52
CA SER A 166 3.06 -15.69 13.36
C SER A 166 2.37 -16.98 13.77
N GLU A 167 1.93 -17.81 12.82
CA GLU A 167 1.41 -19.16 13.09
C GLU A 167 2.37 -19.99 13.97
N ARG A 168 3.68 -19.78 13.86
CA ARG A 168 4.68 -20.47 14.69
C ARG A 168 4.63 -20.05 16.16
N SER A 169 4.27 -18.80 16.45
CA SER A 169 4.03 -18.33 17.83
C SER A 169 2.60 -18.61 18.31
N GLY A 170 1.74 -19.13 17.44
CA GLY A 170 0.34 -19.48 17.74
C GLY A 170 -0.69 -18.49 17.23
N GLU A 171 -0.31 -17.52 16.39
CA GLU A 171 -1.27 -16.59 15.78
C GLU A 171 -2.11 -17.26 14.69
N ASP A 172 -3.29 -16.71 14.46
CA ASP A 172 -4.05 -17.00 13.25
C ASP A 172 -3.43 -16.31 12.02
N LYS A 173 -3.69 -16.89 10.85
CA LYS A 173 -3.26 -16.31 9.57
C LYS A 173 -4.01 -15.00 9.25
N ASP A 174 -5.27 -14.92 9.67
CA ASP A 174 -6.15 -13.78 9.49
C ASP A 174 -6.64 -13.35 10.87
N ILE A 175 -6.25 -12.15 11.32
CA ILE A 175 -6.58 -11.61 12.63
C ILE A 175 -7.58 -10.48 12.44
N LYS A 176 -8.75 -10.63 13.07
CA LYS A 176 -9.80 -9.60 13.08
C LYS A 176 -9.66 -8.77 14.35
N ILE A 177 -9.57 -7.45 14.18
CA ILE A 177 -9.47 -6.48 15.26
C ILE A 177 -10.83 -5.78 15.37
N PRO A 178 -11.67 -6.14 16.36
CA PRO A 178 -12.96 -5.52 16.55
C PRO A 178 -12.82 -4.07 17.01
N SER A 179 -13.94 -3.35 17.01
CA SER A 179 -13.97 -1.93 17.36
C SER A 179 -13.46 -1.64 18.76
N ASP A 180 -13.02 -0.40 18.97
CA ASP A 180 -12.59 0.14 20.27
C ASP A 180 -11.33 -0.52 20.88
N ILE A 181 -10.64 -1.40 20.14
CA ILE A 181 -9.36 -2.00 20.54
C ILE A 181 -8.21 -1.24 19.89
N SER A 182 -7.26 -0.80 20.70
CA SER A 182 -6.02 -0.16 20.26
C SER A 182 -4.87 -1.17 20.35
N ILE A 183 -4.07 -1.31 19.29
CA ILE A 183 -2.87 -2.15 19.25
C ILE A 183 -1.64 -1.27 19.04
N VAL A 184 -0.68 -1.37 19.95
CA VAL A 184 0.55 -0.58 19.94
C VAL A 184 1.76 -1.50 20.06
N GLY A 185 2.62 -1.49 19.05
CA GLY A 185 3.90 -2.20 19.08
C GLY A 185 5.07 -1.34 19.55
N THR A 186 6.28 -1.78 19.21
CA THR A 186 7.55 -1.10 19.55
C THR A 186 8.33 -0.64 18.31
N GLY A 187 7.64 -0.44 17.20
CA GLY A 187 8.18 -0.01 15.91
C GLY A 187 8.42 -1.18 14.95
N ASP A 188 9.45 -1.05 14.12
CA ASP A 188 9.84 -2.03 13.10
C ASP A 188 10.33 -3.39 13.66
N ASN A 189 10.56 -3.49 14.97
CA ASN A 189 10.94 -4.73 15.65
C ASN A 189 9.76 -5.53 16.18
N THR A 190 8.54 -5.01 16.07
CA THR A 190 7.28 -5.74 16.31
C THR A 190 6.72 -6.15 14.96
N ILE A 191 6.91 -7.41 14.57
CA ILE A 191 6.57 -7.93 13.25
C ILE A 191 5.36 -8.85 13.37
N VAL A 192 4.31 -8.57 12.61
CA VAL A 192 3.13 -9.42 12.46
C VAL A 192 3.14 -10.08 11.09
N LEU A 193 3.07 -11.41 11.06
CA LEU A 193 2.98 -12.25 9.87
C LEU A 193 1.57 -12.83 9.74
N ALA A 194 0.58 -11.94 9.66
CA ALA A 194 -0.84 -12.25 9.50
C ALA A 194 -1.53 -11.12 8.75
N ASN A 195 -2.64 -11.41 8.08
CA ASN A 195 -3.53 -10.36 7.59
C ASN A 195 -4.25 -9.73 8.77
N LEU A 196 -4.37 -8.40 8.76
CA LEU A 196 -5.08 -7.64 9.77
C LEU A 196 -6.35 -7.04 9.16
N GLU A 197 -7.51 -7.42 9.68
CA GLU A 197 -8.81 -6.86 9.31
C GLU A 197 -9.31 -5.97 10.45
N LEU A 198 -9.43 -4.68 10.22
CA LEU A 198 -9.75 -3.68 11.22
C LEU A 198 -11.20 -3.22 11.07
N SER A 199 -11.94 -3.25 12.17
CA SER A 199 -13.23 -2.57 12.32
C SER A 199 -13.06 -1.07 12.61
N SER A 200 -14.16 -0.38 12.94
CA SER A 200 -14.18 1.06 13.25
C SER A 200 -13.54 1.38 14.62
N ASN A 201 -13.09 2.62 14.80
CA ASN A 201 -12.52 3.12 16.06
C ASN A 201 -11.30 2.34 16.60
N VAL A 202 -10.48 1.80 15.71
CA VAL A 202 -9.25 1.08 16.04
C VAL A 202 -8.04 2.02 15.92
N LEU A 203 -7.07 1.88 16.83
CA LEU A 203 -5.72 2.43 16.65
C LEU A 203 -4.77 1.27 16.35
N LEU A 204 -4.05 1.34 15.23
CA LEU A 204 -2.95 0.44 14.92
C LEU A 204 -1.66 1.24 14.80
N GLN A 205 -0.72 1.01 15.71
CA GLN A 205 0.46 1.86 15.84
C GLN A 205 1.76 1.09 16.07
N ASP A 206 2.87 1.62 15.53
CA ASP A 206 4.25 1.22 15.86
C ASP A 206 4.51 -0.28 15.61
N LEU A 207 4.15 -0.79 14.44
CA LEU A 207 4.43 -2.18 14.08
C LEU A 207 4.72 -2.35 12.58
N GLN A 208 5.29 -3.51 12.27
CA GLN A 208 5.49 -3.98 10.92
C GLN A 208 4.51 -5.12 10.59
N VAL A 209 3.84 -5.02 9.44
CA VAL A 209 3.14 -6.16 8.81
C VAL A 209 3.99 -6.64 7.64
N LYS A 210 4.28 -7.93 7.56
CA LYS A 210 5.18 -8.46 6.53
C LYS A 210 4.54 -9.63 5.78
N ASP A 211 4.66 -9.62 4.46
CA ASP A 211 4.13 -10.63 3.53
C ASP A 211 2.58 -10.76 3.56
N HIS A 212 1.89 -9.79 4.18
CA HIS A 212 0.46 -9.81 4.47
C HIS A 212 -0.17 -8.42 4.29
N LYS A 213 -1.50 -8.34 4.33
CA LYS A 213 -2.27 -7.11 4.12
C LYS A 213 -2.87 -6.55 5.40
N VAL A 214 -3.08 -5.23 5.41
CA VAL A 214 -3.92 -4.52 6.38
C VAL A 214 -5.15 -4.00 5.67
N THR A 215 -6.33 -4.45 6.07
CA THR A 215 -7.61 -4.03 5.49
C THR A 215 -8.43 -3.31 6.55
N VAL A 216 -8.89 -2.10 6.24
CA VAL A 216 -9.85 -1.36 7.07
C VAL A 216 -11.23 -1.52 6.44
N GLY A 217 -12.06 -2.37 7.04
CA GLY A 217 -13.32 -2.85 6.46
C GLY A 217 -14.45 -1.83 6.44
N GLU A 218 -15.45 -2.11 5.61
CA GLU A 218 -16.60 -1.23 5.30
C GLU A 218 -17.59 -1.01 6.46
N GLU A 219 -17.43 -1.62 7.64
CA GLU A 219 -18.44 -1.50 8.71
C GLU A 219 -18.52 -0.06 9.24
N ILE A 220 -19.42 0.72 8.63
CA ILE A 220 -19.80 2.08 9.03
C ILE A 220 -20.77 1.97 10.19
N THR A 221 -20.41 2.53 11.35
CA THR A 221 -21.32 3.39 12.12
C THR A 221 -20.51 4.05 13.23
N GLU A 222 -20.01 5.25 12.97
CA GLU A 222 -19.31 6.09 13.95
C GLU A 222 -17.93 5.55 14.38
N GLY A 223 -17.05 6.45 14.83
CA GLY A 223 -15.68 6.10 15.21
C GLY A 223 -14.66 6.29 14.09
N LYS A 224 -13.41 6.47 14.49
CA LYS A 224 -12.30 6.90 13.63
C LYS A 224 -11.17 5.88 13.73
N THR A 225 -10.82 5.24 12.62
CA THR A 225 -9.71 4.29 12.60
C THR A 225 -8.41 5.01 12.25
N VAL A 226 -7.35 4.77 13.02
CA VAL A 226 -6.05 5.44 12.90
C VAL A 226 -4.95 4.41 12.71
N LEU A 227 -4.21 4.54 11.62
CA LEU A 227 -3.00 3.78 11.33
C LEU A 227 -1.81 4.73 11.43
N LYS A 228 -0.83 4.41 12.28
CA LYS A 228 0.30 5.31 12.54
C LYS A 228 1.64 4.60 12.67
N ASN A 229 2.68 5.15 12.03
CA ASN A 229 4.03 4.61 12.09
C ASN A 229 4.06 3.10 11.75
N LEU A 230 3.41 2.75 10.65
CA LEU A 230 3.29 1.37 10.19
C LEU A 230 4.24 1.10 9.04
N PHE A 231 4.87 -0.07 9.10
CA PHE A 231 5.75 -0.58 8.05
C PHE A 231 5.09 -1.79 7.40
N VAL A 232 4.74 -1.72 6.12
CA VAL A 232 4.20 -2.88 5.40
C VAL A 232 5.22 -3.33 4.37
N ASN A 233 5.79 -4.52 4.58
CA ASN A 233 6.85 -5.06 3.74
C ASN A 233 6.35 -6.26 2.96
N ASP A 234 6.51 -6.22 1.64
CA ASP A 234 6.07 -7.26 0.71
C ASP A 234 4.56 -7.58 0.83
N GLY A 235 3.76 -6.58 1.23
CA GLY A 235 2.30 -6.62 1.45
C GLY A 235 1.59 -5.35 0.97
N GLY A 236 0.38 -5.06 1.48
CA GLY A 236 -0.40 -3.88 1.07
C GLY A 236 -1.39 -3.38 2.12
N VAL A 237 -1.97 -2.20 1.87
CA VAL A 237 -3.01 -1.58 2.70
C VAL A 237 -4.25 -1.31 1.86
N GLU A 238 -5.41 -1.71 2.35
CA GLU A 238 -6.70 -1.48 1.71
C GLU A 238 -7.62 -0.70 2.64
N ILE A 239 -8.19 0.39 2.11
CA ILE A 239 -9.08 1.28 2.85
C ILE A 239 -10.46 1.24 2.18
N ALA A 240 -11.39 0.51 2.81
CA ALA A 240 -12.78 0.45 2.40
C ALA A 240 -13.71 1.27 3.33
N SER A 241 -13.14 1.98 4.32
CA SER A 241 -13.89 2.81 5.28
C SER A 241 -13.57 4.30 5.15
N SER A 242 -14.60 5.15 5.27
CA SER A 242 -14.49 6.59 5.00
C SER A 242 -13.79 7.40 6.10
N ASN A 243 -13.85 6.96 7.36
CA ASN A 243 -13.30 7.72 8.50
C ASN A 243 -11.93 7.18 8.95
N VAL A 244 -10.99 7.13 8.01
CA VAL A 244 -9.66 6.55 8.22
C VAL A 244 -8.59 7.63 8.16
N GLN A 245 -7.63 7.55 9.10
CA GLN A 245 -6.44 8.38 9.08
C GLN A 245 -5.17 7.53 9.04
N LEU A 246 -4.34 7.77 8.05
CA LEU A 246 -3.01 7.19 7.93
C LEU A 246 -1.96 8.28 8.18
N SER A 247 -0.98 7.97 9.03
CA SER A 247 0.16 8.85 9.25
C SER A 247 1.47 8.07 9.37
N ASP A 248 2.51 8.56 8.71
CA ASP A 248 3.85 7.97 8.80
C ASP A 248 3.86 6.50 8.34
N ILE A 249 3.32 6.23 7.16
CA ILE A 249 3.18 4.87 6.62
C ILE A 249 4.29 4.61 5.60
N ASN A 250 4.96 3.46 5.74
CA ASN A 250 6.04 3.05 4.85
C ASN A 250 5.71 1.69 4.24
N LEU A 251 5.45 1.67 2.94
CA LEU A 251 5.09 0.48 2.18
C LEU A 251 6.27 0.11 1.27
N LYS A 252 6.83 -1.08 1.41
CA LYS A 252 8.01 -1.51 0.63
C LYS A 252 7.82 -2.86 -0.02
N GLY A 253 8.30 -2.98 -1.27
CA GLY A 253 8.55 -4.28 -1.89
C GLY A 253 7.32 -5.14 -2.15
N ALA A 254 6.12 -4.56 -2.25
CA ALA A 254 4.92 -5.29 -2.64
C ALA A 254 5.18 -6.04 -3.96
N SER A 255 5.35 -7.36 -3.87
CA SER A 255 5.65 -8.24 -5.01
C SER A 255 4.41 -8.53 -5.87
N ARG A 256 3.25 -8.08 -5.38
CA ARG A 256 1.94 -8.19 -6.00
C ARG A 256 1.20 -6.88 -5.83
N GLU A 257 0.28 -6.68 -6.76
CA GLU A 257 -0.53 -5.49 -7.01
C GLU A 257 -1.23 -4.94 -5.76
N ASP A 258 -1.49 -3.63 -5.80
CA ASP A 258 -2.16 -2.79 -4.79
C ASP A 258 -1.37 -2.61 -3.49
N VAL A 259 -0.37 -1.72 -3.55
CA VAL A 259 0.39 -1.36 -2.35
C VAL A 259 -0.50 -0.56 -1.40
N LEU A 260 -1.26 0.38 -1.94
CA LEU A 260 -2.30 1.13 -1.24
C LEU A 260 -3.54 1.27 -2.12
N LEU A 261 -4.64 0.65 -1.72
CA LEU A 261 -5.96 0.78 -2.35
C LEU A 261 -6.87 1.64 -1.47
N ILE A 262 -7.48 2.65 -2.07
CA ILE A 262 -8.48 3.51 -1.44
C ILE A 262 -9.78 3.37 -2.22
N ALA A 263 -10.76 2.70 -1.61
CA ALA A 263 -12.09 2.47 -2.18
C ALA A 263 -13.18 3.33 -1.52
N SER A 264 -12.83 4.11 -0.50
CA SER A 264 -13.78 4.81 0.36
C SER A 264 -13.72 6.34 0.23
N GLU A 265 -14.83 6.98 0.57
CA GLU A 265 -14.96 8.44 0.62
C GLU A 265 -14.11 9.07 1.74
N ASN A 266 -13.34 10.13 1.46
CA ASN A 266 -12.73 11.03 2.46
C ASN A 266 -11.65 10.52 3.46
N PRO A 267 -10.82 9.48 3.20
CA PRO A 267 -9.72 9.17 4.09
C PRO A 267 -8.64 10.26 4.06
N ARG A 268 -7.96 10.46 5.20
CA ARG A 268 -6.88 11.45 5.33
C ARG A 268 -5.54 10.77 5.49
N LEU A 269 -4.61 11.09 4.59
CA LEU A 269 -3.31 10.47 4.53
C LEU A 269 -2.22 11.54 4.69
N ASN A 270 -1.25 11.28 5.56
CA ASN A 270 -0.11 12.17 5.77
C ASN A 270 1.20 11.38 5.85
N ASN A 271 2.23 11.86 5.16
CA ASN A 271 3.57 11.28 5.18
C ASN A 271 3.56 9.79 4.80
N ILE A 272 3.14 9.53 3.57
CA ILE A 272 3.07 8.18 3.01
C ILE A 272 4.25 7.98 2.07
N LYS A 273 5.01 6.90 2.30
CA LYS A 273 6.10 6.49 1.44
C LYS A 273 5.81 5.11 0.86
N ILE A 274 5.84 5.01 -0.46
CA ILE A 274 5.73 3.76 -1.22
C ILE A 274 7.02 3.53 -2.00
N GLU A 275 7.71 2.43 -1.73
CA GLU A 275 8.98 2.07 -2.36
C GLU A 275 8.91 0.66 -2.95
N ASN A 276 8.71 0.58 -4.25
CA ASN A 276 8.61 -0.70 -4.94
C ASN A 276 9.98 -1.21 -5.36
N ARG A 277 10.09 -2.55 -5.47
CA ARG A 277 11.26 -3.19 -6.07
C ARG A 277 10.90 -3.44 -7.52
N TYR A 278 11.20 -2.50 -8.40
CA TYR A 278 11.03 -2.67 -9.84
C TYR A 278 11.71 -3.97 -10.29
N GLN A 279 10.91 -5.03 -10.47
CA GLN A 279 11.33 -6.25 -11.15
C GLN A 279 10.72 -6.18 -12.53
N ASN A 280 11.59 -6.16 -13.53
CA ASN A 280 11.25 -6.04 -14.94
C ASN A 280 10.16 -7.09 -15.29
N PRO A 281 8.90 -6.70 -15.58
CA PRO A 281 7.83 -7.65 -15.79
C PRO A 281 7.98 -8.22 -17.20
N VAL A 282 8.77 -9.28 -17.36
CA VAL A 282 8.90 -9.92 -18.67
C VAL A 282 7.59 -10.64 -19.07
N ASN A 283 6.63 -10.88 -18.16
CA ASN A 283 5.45 -11.73 -18.45
C ASN A 283 4.18 -11.50 -17.60
N SER A 284 3.99 -10.36 -16.92
CA SER A 284 2.77 -10.18 -16.10
C SER A 284 1.74 -9.30 -16.80
N SER A 285 0.60 -9.88 -17.19
CA SER A 285 -0.62 -9.23 -17.72
C SER A 285 -1.31 -8.25 -16.75
N TYR A 286 -0.60 -7.89 -15.70
CA TYR A 286 -0.99 -7.21 -14.47
C TYR A 286 -0.39 -5.80 -14.42
N SER A 287 0.00 -5.27 -15.60
CA SER A 287 0.80 -4.05 -15.72
C SER A 287 0.04 -2.77 -15.38
N SER A 288 -1.29 -2.81 -15.20
CA SER A 288 -2.14 -1.62 -15.03
C SER A 288 -2.38 -1.17 -13.59
N LEU A 289 -2.01 -1.96 -12.58
CA LEU A 289 -2.32 -1.61 -11.19
C LEU A 289 -1.26 -0.65 -10.61
N GLY A 290 -1.71 0.56 -10.25
CA GLY A 290 -0.89 1.62 -9.68
C GLY A 290 -0.32 1.25 -8.31
N SER A 291 0.71 1.96 -7.85
CA SER A 291 1.21 1.77 -6.48
C SER A 291 0.23 2.32 -5.44
N LEU A 292 -0.38 3.44 -5.79
CA LEU A 292 -1.58 3.97 -5.17
C LEU A 292 -2.72 3.82 -6.15
N ILE A 293 -3.82 3.22 -5.71
CA ILE A 293 -5.08 3.14 -6.45
C ILE A 293 -6.16 3.90 -5.69
N ILE A 294 -6.85 4.79 -6.39
CA ILE A 294 -7.96 5.58 -5.88
C ILE A 294 -9.18 5.21 -6.71
N GLY A 295 -10.09 4.43 -6.14
CA GLY A 295 -11.30 3.98 -6.84
C GLY A 295 -12.28 5.13 -7.12
N SER A 296 -13.27 4.89 -7.99
CA SER A 296 -14.21 5.91 -8.49
C SER A 296 -14.96 6.70 -7.41
N GLU A 297 -15.32 6.05 -6.30
CA GLU A 297 -16.06 6.68 -5.20
C GLU A 297 -15.13 7.31 -4.15
N ALA A 298 -13.81 7.12 -4.28
CA ALA A 298 -12.86 7.56 -3.29
C ALA A 298 -12.59 9.06 -3.40
N SER A 299 -12.45 9.72 -2.25
CA SER A 299 -12.15 11.15 -2.17
C SER A 299 -11.04 11.50 -1.18
N PRO A 300 -9.83 10.93 -1.34
CA PRO A 300 -8.78 11.07 -0.34
C PRO A 300 -8.17 12.48 -0.30
N GLN A 301 -7.82 12.90 0.92
CA GLN A 301 -6.96 14.06 1.14
C GLN A 301 -5.57 13.57 1.54
N ILE A 302 -4.59 13.79 0.66
CA ILE A 302 -3.24 13.26 0.80
C ILE A 302 -2.24 14.41 0.94
N THR A 303 -1.39 14.33 1.95
CA THR A 303 -0.31 15.28 2.19
C THR A 303 1.02 14.55 2.34
N ASN A 304 2.07 15.04 1.69
CA ASN A 304 3.40 14.41 1.70
C ASN A 304 3.36 12.95 1.23
N LEU A 305 3.16 12.76 -0.08
CA LEU A 305 3.17 11.44 -0.71
C LEU A 305 4.45 11.26 -1.52
N LYS A 306 5.18 10.17 -1.26
CA LYS A 306 6.36 9.79 -2.03
C LYS A 306 6.20 8.40 -2.60
N ILE A 307 6.27 8.26 -3.93
CA ILE A 307 6.22 6.96 -4.62
C ILE A 307 7.47 6.79 -5.46
N GLN A 308 8.16 5.66 -5.27
CA GLN A 308 9.46 5.40 -5.90
C GLN A 308 9.53 4.02 -6.56
N ASN A 309 10.21 4.00 -7.71
CA ASN A 309 10.59 2.77 -8.44
C ASN A 309 9.40 1.86 -8.77
N SER A 310 8.27 2.44 -9.14
CA SER A 310 7.06 1.72 -9.50
C SER A 310 6.89 1.60 -11.01
N LEU A 311 6.07 0.64 -11.45
CA LEU A 311 5.60 0.59 -12.84
C LEU A 311 4.68 1.77 -13.13
N LEU A 312 3.63 1.92 -12.33
CA LEU A 312 2.73 3.08 -12.30
C LEU A 312 2.71 3.65 -10.88
N GLY A 313 2.90 4.96 -10.75
CA GLY A 313 2.85 5.64 -9.46
C GLY A 313 1.43 5.66 -8.90
N ILE A 314 0.52 6.36 -9.58
CA ILE A 314 -0.87 6.55 -9.16
C ILE A 314 -1.81 6.12 -10.29
N ASN A 315 -2.85 5.35 -9.95
CA ASN A 315 -4.04 5.15 -10.77
C ASN A 315 -5.22 5.85 -10.06
N ASN A 316 -5.80 6.89 -10.66
CA ASN A 316 -6.88 7.68 -10.08
C ASN A 316 -8.16 7.61 -10.91
N GLU A 317 -9.19 7.00 -10.35
CA GLU A 317 -10.56 6.98 -10.88
C GLU A 317 -11.50 7.88 -10.05
N GLY A 318 -11.09 8.26 -8.83
CA GLY A 318 -11.91 9.05 -7.89
C GLY A 318 -11.64 10.56 -7.90
N ASN A 319 -12.00 11.24 -6.80
CA ASN A 319 -11.80 12.67 -6.59
C ASN A 319 -10.73 12.97 -5.53
N SER A 320 -9.47 13.08 -5.93
CA SER A 320 -8.35 13.19 -5.01
C SER A 320 -7.74 14.59 -4.92
N ALA A 321 -7.28 14.95 -3.72
CA ALA A 321 -6.48 16.14 -3.49
C ALA A 321 -5.13 15.73 -2.89
N ILE A 322 -4.04 16.01 -3.59
CA ILE A 322 -2.68 15.62 -3.20
C ILE A 322 -1.78 16.85 -3.11
N LYS A 323 -1.23 17.08 -1.91
CA LYS A 323 -0.24 18.12 -1.64
C LYS A 323 1.14 17.52 -1.38
N ASN A 324 2.18 18.13 -1.97
CA ASN A 324 3.58 17.71 -1.87
C ASN A 324 3.77 16.26 -2.33
N LEU A 325 3.55 16.05 -3.63
CA LEU A 325 3.70 14.76 -4.30
C LEU A 325 5.10 14.64 -4.90
N GLU A 326 5.83 13.58 -4.53
CA GLU A 326 7.13 13.24 -5.09
C GLU A 326 7.08 11.87 -5.80
N LEU A 327 7.23 11.88 -7.13
CA LEU A 327 7.35 10.69 -7.96
C LEU A 327 8.81 10.53 -8.39
N VAL A 328 9.46 9.43 -8.01
CA VAL A 328 10.90 9.22 -8.26
C VAL A 328 11.18 7.92 -8.99
N GLY A 329 11.67 8.01 -10.22
CA GLY A 329 12.11 6.85 -11.00
C GLY A 329 10.98 5.84 -11.29
N ASN A 330 9.73 6.30 -11.33
CA ASN A 330 8.59 5.49 -11.74
C ASN A 330 8.56 5.37 -13.26
N ARG A 331 8.13 4.23 -13.81
CA ARG A 331 8.00 4.04 -15.26
C ARG A 331 6.80 4.78 -15.85
N ALA A 332 5.79 5.06 -15.06
CA ALA A 332 4.68 5.94 -15.36
C ALA A 332 4.32 6.67 -14.07
N GLY A 333 4.05 7.97 -14.14
CA GLY A 333 3.75 8.78 -12.96
C GLY A 333 2.30 8.62 -12.49
N ILE A 334 1.37 9.29 -13.16
CA ILE A 334 -0.05 9.32 -12.82
C ILE A 334 -0.87 8.92 -14.05
N TYR A 335 -1.80 8.00 -13.86
CA TYR A 335 -2.86 7.70 -14.81
C TYR A 335 -4.19 8.17 -14.18
N ASN A 336 -4.91 9.05 -14.88
CA ASN A 336 -6.09 9.72 -14.36
C ASN A 336 -7.31 9.52 -15.26
N GLU A 337 -8.39 9.00 -14.66
CA GLU A 337 -9.74 8.90 -15.23
C GLU A 337 -10.77 9.69 -14.39
N GLY A 338 -10.42 10.10 -13.16
CA GLY A 338 -11.28 10.89 -12.27
C GLY A 338 -10.90 12.38 -12.17
N GLU A 339 -11.19 12.98 -11.01
CA GLU A 339 -10.78 14.35 -10.67
C GLU A 339 -9.54 14.31 -9.77
N ILE A 340 -8.51 15.08 -10.10
CA ILE A 340 -7.32 15.20 -9.26
C ILE A 340 -6.84 16.64 -9.14
N THR A 341 -6.63 17.09 -7.90
CA THR A 341 -5.95 18.35 -7.59
C THR A 341 -4.56 18.06 -7.06
N LEU A 342 -3.54 18.63 -7.69
CA LEU A 342 -2.13 18.49 -7.36
C LEU A 342 -1.54 19.82 -6.92
N GLU A 343 -1.07 19.89 -5.69
CA GLU A 343 -0.33 21.03 -5.15
C GLU A 343 1.11 20.60 -4.86
N GLU A 344 2.12 21.33 -5.35
CA GLU A 344 3.55 21.02 -5.15
C GLU A 344 3.95 19.62 -5.67
N VAL A 345 3.73 19.35 -6.95
CA VAL A 345 4.18 18.10 -7.58
C VAL A 345 5.64 18.18 -8.05
N THR A 346 6.40 17.13 -7.76
CA THR A 346 7.77 16.93 -8.25
C THR A 346 7.89 15.54 -8.89
N ILE A 347 8.25 15.51 -10.17
CA ILE A 347 8.56 14.27 -10.90
C ILE A 347 10.05 14.29 -11.19
N SER A 348 10.78 13.27 -10.72
CA SER A 348 12.23 13.21 -10.86
C SER A 348 12.72 11.86 -11.37
N LYS A 349 13.84 11.88 -12.08
CA LYS A 349 14.37 10.72 -12.84
C LYS A 349 13.35 10.21 -13.85
N ALA A 350 12.64 11.13 -14.50
CA ALA A 350 11.64 10.86 -15.51
C ALA A 350 12.24 10.27 -16.80
N GLU A 351 13.57 10.30 -17.00
CA GLU A 351 14.29 9.70 -18.14
C GLU A 351 14.02 8.19 -18.37
N LYS A 352 13.34 7.53 -17.42
CA LYS A 352 12.90 6.14 -17.49
C LYS A 352 11.37 6.01 -17.35
N SER A 353 10.64 7.06 -17.66
CA SER A 353 9.19 7.09 -17.64
C SER A 353 8.61 7.03 -19.06
N HIS A 354 7.36 6.62 -19.20
CA HIS A 354 6.59 6.72 -20.44
C HIS A 354 5.76 8.00 -20.45
N TYR A 355 5.33 8.46 -19.27
CA TYR A 355 4.69 9.74 -19.06
C TYR A 355 4.79 10.17 -17.59
N GLY A 356 4.74 11.49 -17.35
CA GLY A 356 4.55 12.08 -16.02
C GLY A 356 3.10 11.95 -15.56
N ILE A 357 2.16 12.51 -16.32
CA ILE A 357 0.72 12.44 -16.09
C ILE A 357 0.04 12.08 -17.40
N CYS A 358 -0.81 11.06 -17.38
CA CYS A 358 -1.74 10.70 -18.45
C CYS A 358 -3.15 11.01 -17.97
N ASN A 359 -3.86 11.88 -18.68
CA ASN A 359 -5.26 12.21 -18.40
C ASN A 359 -6.15 11.63 -19.50
N GLN A 360 -7.07 10.75 -19.15
CA GLN A 360 -8.03 10.17 -20.09
C GLN A 360 -9.23 11.09 -20.33
N ASP A 361 -10.03 10.78 -21.35
CA ASP A 361 -11.10 11.64 -21.87
C ASP A 361 -12.10 12.14 -20.80
N GLU A 362 -12.38 11.35 -19.76
CA GLU A 362 -13.32 11.69 -18.69
C GLU A 362 -12.65 12.39 -17.48
N GLY A 363 -11.33 12.39 -17.41
CA GLY A 363 -10.56 12.90 -16.27
C GLY A 363 -10.35 14.42 -16.29
N THR A 364 -10.22 15.02 -15.11
CA THR A 364 -9.84 16.42 -14.92
C THR A 364 -8.64 16.54 -13.97
N VAL A 365 -7.67 17.36 -14.35
CA VAL A 365 -6.46 17.61 -13.56
C VAL A 365 -6.32 19.10 -13.28
N LEU A 366 -6.22 19.49 -12.01
CA LEU A 366 -5.84 20.83 -11.58
C LEU A 366 -4.46 20.78 -10.93
N ILE A 367 -3.52 21.60 -11.39
CA ILE A 367 -2.16 21.70 -10.84
C ILE A 367 -1.94 23.14 -10.35
N GLU A 368 -1.90 23.36 -9.04
CA GLU A 368 -1.87 24.71 -8.44
C GLU A 368 -0.45 25.26 -8.20
N THR A 369 0.58 24.41 -8.23
CA THR A 369 2.01 24.76 -8.19
C THR A 369 2.82 23.54 -8.61
N ALA A 370 3.43 23.56 -9.79
CA ALA A 370 4.21 22.45 -10.31
C ALA A 370 5.69 22.80 -10.35
N LYS A 371 6.55 21.95 -9.77
CA LYS A 371 8.00 21.96 -10.09
C LYS A 371 8.26 21.00 -11.25
N LEU A 372 7.53 21.21 -12.33
CA LEU A 372 7.80 20.55 -13.60
C LEU A 372 8.85 21.38 -14.32
N ASP A 373 9.84 20.73 -14.93
CA ASP A 373 10.75 21.42 -15.82
C ASP A 373 9.93 21.81 -17.06
N SER A 374 9.65 23.10 -17.22
CA SER A 374 8.80 23.59 -18.31
C SER A 374 9.35 23.25 -19.70
N SER A 375 10.64 22.91 -19.80
CA SER A 375 11.27 22.43 -21.03
C SER A 375 11.06 20.93 -21.31
N SER A 376 10.59 20.15 -20.34
CA SER A 376 10.23 18.74 -20.49
C SER A 376 8.74 18.49 -20.69
N ILE A 377 7.90 19.54 -20.59
CA ILE A 377 6.49 19.47 -20.98
C ILE A 377 6.40 19.24 -22.49
N THR A 378 6.29 17.97 -22.83
CA THR A 378 6.04 17.50 -24.19
C THR A 378 4.63 16.96 -24.21
N GLU A 379 3.79 17.48 -25.09
CA GLU A 379 2.42 17.02 -25.28
C GLU A 379 2.42 15.83 -26.26
N ALA A 380 1.68 14.78 -25.93
CA ALA A 380 1.32 13.66 -26.79
C ALA A 380 -0.21 13.46 -26.84
N ASP A 381 -0.78 13.28 -28.05
CA ASP A 381 -2.23 13.16 -28.25
C ASP A 381 -2.86 11.95 -27.53
N ASP A 382 -2.08 10.89 -27.29
CA ASP A 382 -2.54 9.67 -26.63
C ASP A 382 -1.67 9.32 -25.41
N CYS A 383 -2.31 8.70 -24.42
CA CYS A 383 -1.58 7.96 -23.40
C CYS A 383 -0.90 6.74 -24.05
N THR A 384 0.36 6.90 -24.44
CA THR A 384 1.12 5.80 -25.05
C THR A 384 1.09 4.56 -24.17
N ASN A 385 0.87 3.41 -24.79
CA ASN A 385 0.86 2.11 -24.13
C ASN A 385 2.22 1.87 -23.46
N PHE A 386 2.29 1.93 -22.13
CA PHE A 386 3.53 1.69 -21.38
C PHE A 386 3.94 0.20 -21.34
N SER A 387 3.27 -0.65 -22.13
CA SER A 387 3.51 -2.08 -22.29
C SER A 387 4.76 -2.41 -23.13
N GLY A 388 5.38 -1.44 -23.79
CA GLY A 388 6.60 -1.64 -24.59
C GLY A 388 7.88 -1.65 -23.75
N ASN A 389 8.82 -2.59 -23.99
CA ASN A 389 10.10 -2.68 -23.26
C ASN A 389 11.09 -1.52 -23.54
N SER A 390 10.77 -0.64 -24.47
CA SER A 390 11.61 0.51 -24.86
C SER A 390 10.99 1.81 -24.34
N TYR A 391 11.81 2.65 -23.72
CA TYR A 391 11.42 4.02 -23.37
C TYR A 391 11.26 4.85 -24.65
N PRO A 392 10.29 5.79 -24.68
CA PRO A 392 10.21 6.73 -25.79
C PRO A 392 11.45 7.67 -25.76
N ASP A 393 11.88 8.12 -26.93
CA ASP A 393 13.04 9.04 -27.07
C ASP A 393 12.78 10.39 -26.39
N THR A 394 11.51 10.78 -26.27
CA THR A 394 11.02 11.95 -25.56
C THR A 394 9.90 11.54 -24.63
N ILE A 395 9.98 11.92 -23.37
CA ILE A 395 9.04 11.49 -22.34
C ILE A 395 8.08 12.65 -22.07
N PRO A 396 6.80 12.51 -22.41
CA PRO A 396 5.84 13.55 -22.13
C PRO A 396 5.63 13.70 -20.62
N ASP A 397 5.85 14.89 -20.07
CA ASP A 397 5.40 15.17 -18.71
C ASP A 397 3.88 15.14 -18.61
N LEU A 398 3.16 15.49 -19.68
CA LEU A 398 1.69 15.47 -19.79
C LEU A 398 1.27 14.75 -21.09
N ALA A 399 0.34 13.81 -20.99
CA ALA A 399 -0.23 13.03 -22.10
C ALA A 399 -1.77 12.97 -22.00
N GLY A 400 -2.47 12.82 -23.13
CA GLY A 400 -3.92 12.57 -23.19
C GLY A 400 -4.79 13.83 -23.32
N ASN A 401 -5.99 13.84 -22.74
CA ASN A 401 -6.95 14.95 -22.87
C ASN A 401 -6.46 16.22 -22.14
N TYR A 402 -5.92 17.16 -22.91
CA TYR A 402 -5.39 18.44 -22.41
C TYR A 402 -6.45 19.47 -22.08
N GLU A 403 -7.62 19.41 -22.70
CA GLU A 403 -8.65 20.45 -22.53
C GLU A 403 -9.18 20.51 -21.09
N SER A 404 -8.99 19.42 -20.34
CA SER A 404 -9.35 19.29 -18.92
C SER A 404 -8.15 19.33 -17.96
N ILE A 405 -6.98 19.78 -18.43
CA ILE A 405 -5.81 20.04 -17.58
C ILE A 405 -5.66 21.55 -17.36
N PHE A 406 -5.73 21.96 -16.10
CA PHE A 406 -5.58 23.34 -15.67
C PHE A 406 -4.29 23.48 -14.86
N ILE A 407 -3.38 24.34 -15.30
CA ILE A 407 -2.12 24.60 -14.61
C ILE A 407 -2.10 26.06 -14.15
N GLU A 408 -2.09 26.28 -12.85
CA GLU A 408 -1.89 27.58 -12.23
C GLU A 408 -0.44 27.72 -11.77
N ASN A 409 0.17 28.89 -12.02
CA ASN A 409 1.52 29.26 -11.55
C ASN A 409 2.64 28.28 -11.96
N LEU A 410 2.97 28.24 -13.26
CA LEU A 410 4.23 27.67 -13.77
C LEU A 410 5.39 28.59 -13.40
N ASP A 411 6.37 28.07 -12.64
CA ASP A 411 7.62 28.77 -12.28
C ASP A 411 8.69 28.71 -13.40
#